data_AF-A0A2W4L3C5-F1
#
_entry.id   AF-A0A2W4L3C5-F1
#
_cell.length_a   1.000
_cell.length_b   1.000
_cell.length_c   1.000
_cell.angle_alpha   90.00
_cell.angle_beta   90.00
_cell.angle_gamma   90.00
#
_symmetry.space_group_name_H-M   'P 1'
#
loop_
_entity.id
_entity.type
_entity.pdbx_description
1 polymer ?
#
loop_
_entity_poly.entity_id
_entity_poly.type
_entity_poly.pdbx_seq_one_letter_code
_entity_poly.pdbx_strand_id
1 'polypeptide(L)'
;PLRFVPLGSRFAGQECGGVQIHVLSRASLRPVALGLELVAAVRAQHPEAFGWEAEHFDRLIGGPAVREAIEGGVPADEIAAQWSAEEAAFDSARRQHLLYPA
;
A
#
# COMPACT_ATOMS: atom_id res chain seq x y z
N PRO A 1 9.49 -13.76 -8.72
CA PRO A 1 10.37 -13.75 -7.53
C PRO A 1 11.72 -13.13 -7.91
N LEU A 2 12.40 -12.48 -6.98
CA LEU A 2 13.69 -11.82 -7.18
C LEU A 2 14.59 -12.05 -5.95
N ARG A 3 15.90 -12.12 -6.16
CA ARG A 3 16.93 -12.01 -5.12
C ARG A 3 17.91 -10.91 -5.52
N PHE A 4 18.29 -10.06 -4.57
CA PHE A 4 19.25 -9.00 -4.81
C PHE A 4 19.97 -8.61 -3.52
N VAL A 5 21.11 -7.94 -3.64
CA VAL A 5 21.87 -7.38 -2.51
C VAL A 5 21.79 -5.85 -2.60
N PRO A 6 21.09 -5.17 -1.68
CA PRO A 6 21.01 -3.70 -1.68
C PRO A 6 22.39 -3.07 -1.45
N LEU A 7 22.68 -2.00 -2.21
CA LEU A 7 23.93 -1.24 -2.07
C LEU A 7 23.92 -0.24 -0.91
N GLY A 8 22.75 0.09 -0.34
CA GLY A 8 22.59 1.05 0.75
C GLY A 8 21.20 0.99 1.39
N SER A 9 20.97 1.81 2.43
CA SER A 9 19.74 1.85 3.23
C SER A 9 19.44 0.53 3.98
N ARG A 10 18.17 0.25 4.27
CA ARG A 10 17.71 -0.97 4.96
C ARG A 10 18.28 -2.21 4.27
N PHE A 11 18.86 -3.10 5.06
CA PHE A 11 19.43 -4.38 4.61
C PHE A 11 20.62 -4.26 3.63
N ALA A 12 21.35 -3.13 3.64
CA ALA A 12 22.57 -2.98 2.85
C ALA A 12 23.56 -4.14 3.07
N GLY A 13 24.07 -4.71 1.98
CA GLY A 13 25.00 -5.85 2.00
C GLY A 13 24.36 -7.20 2.36
N GLN A 14 23.05 -7.28 2.57
CA GLN A 14 22.33 -8.51 2.88
C GLN A 14 21.58 -9.02 1.64
N GLU A 15 21.57 -10.33 1.40
CA GLU A 15 20.73 -10.88 0.34
C GLU A 15 19.25 -10.78 0.75
N CYS A 16 18.45 -10.09 -0.07
CA CYS A 16 17.02 -9.94 0.12
C CYS A 16 16.26 -10.75 -0.93
N GLY A 17 15.25 -11.50 -0.48
CA GLY A 17 14.26 -12.14 -1.34
C GLY A 17 12.99 -11.30 -1.44
N GLY A 18 12.34 -11.29 -2.60
CA GLY A 18 11.09 -10.57 -2.76
C GLY A 18 10.43 -10.76 -4.13
N VAL A 19 9.59 -9.80 -4.49
CA VAL A 19 8.88 -9.77 -5.78
C VAL A 19 9.18 -8.45 -6.48
N GLN A 20 9.36 -8.53 -7.81
CA GLN A 20 9.39 -7.34 -8.65
C GLN A 20 8.00 -7.18 -9.28
N ILE A 21 7.40 -6.01 -9.10
CA ILE A 21 6.06 -5.72 -9.62
C ILE A 21 6.21 -5.21 -11.06
N HIS A 22 5.70 -5.97 -12.02
CA HIS A 22 5.69 -5.57 -13.43
C HIS A 22 4.29 -5.06 -13.79
N VAL A 23 4.17 -3.76 -14.05
CA VAL A 23 2.89 -3.14 -14.40
C VAL A 23 2.65 -3.27 -15.90
N LEU A 24 1.82 -4.23 -16.29
CA LEU A 24 1.51 -4.51 -17.70
C LEU A 24 0.40 -3.62 -18.26
N SER A 25 -0.51 -3.15 -17.41
CA SER A 25 -1.56 -2.19 -17.76
C SER A 25 -1.65 -1.14 -16.66
N ARG A 26 -1.18 0.07 -16.97
CA ARG A 26 -1.14 1.17 -16.01
C ARG A 26 -2.53 1.66 -15.62
N ALA A 27 -3.48 1.65 -16.57
CA ALA A 27 -4.82 2.19 -16.36
C ALA A 27 -5.68 1.32 -15.43
N SER A 28 -5.38 0.02 -15.31
CA SER A 28 -6.10 -0.89 -14.42
C SER A 28 -5.48 -1.01 -13.02
N LEU A 29 -4.29 -0.46 -12.81
CA LEU A 29 -3.61 -0.57 -11.53
C LEU A 29 -4.24 0.37 -10.50
N ARG A 30 -4.59 -0.18 -9.32
CA ARG A 30 -4.92 0.58 -8.11
C ARG A 30 -3.73 0.50 -7.14
N PRO A 31 -2.78 1.47 -7.16
CA PRO A 31 -1.49 1.30 -6.48
C PRO A 31 -1.59 1.18 -4.95
N VAL A 32 -2.49 1.95 -4.34
CA VAL A 32 -2.68 1.92 -2.87
C VAL A 32 -3.29 0.59 -2.44
N ALA A 33 -4.32 0.10 -3.14
CA ALA A 33 -4.92 -1.20 -2.88
C ALA A 33 -3.88 -2.33 -3.01
N LEU A 34 -3.04 -2.30 -4.06
CA LEU A 34 -1.92 -3.24 -4.21
C LEU A 34 -0.95 -3.17 -3.01
N GLY A 35 -0.65 -1.96 -2.51
CA GLY A 35 0.18 -1.79 -1.31
C GLY A 35 -0.42 -2.47 -0.07
N LEU A 36 -1.73 -2.32 0.16
CA LEU A 36 -2.43 -2.97 1.27
C LEU A 36 -2.36 -4.50 1.15
N GLU A 37 -2.61 -5.03 -0.05
CA GLU A 37 -2.51 -6.47 -0.33
C GLU A 37 -1.10 -7.01 -0.04
N LEU A 38 -0.05 -6.29 -0.44
CA LEU A 38 1.32 -6.69 -0.16
C LEU A 38 1.62 -6.70 1.34
N VAL A 39 1.19 -5.69 2.08
CA VAL A 39 1.39 -5.63 3.53
C VAL A 39 0.64 -6.77 4.24
N ALA A 40 -0.63 -7.00 3.87
CA ALA A 40 -1.43 -8.10 4.40
C ALA A 40 -0.79 -9.46 4.10
N ALA A 41 -0.34 -9.69 2.86
CA ALA A 41 0.30 -10.93 2.45
C ALA A 41 1.65 -11.18 3.14
N VAL A 42 2.49 -10.15 3.32
CA VAL A 42 3.77 -10.29 4.04
C VAL A 42 3.53 -10.60 5.51
N ARG A 43 2.57 -9.92 6.15
CA ARG A 43 2.18 -10.20 7.54
C ARG A 43 1.66 -11.63 7.70
N ALA A 44 0.80 -12.09 6.80
CA ALA A 44 0.23 -13.44 6.86
C ALA A 44 1.29 -14.54 6.67
N GLN A 45 2.30 -14.32 5.82
CA GLN A 45 3.36 -15.29 5.55
C GLN A 45 4.47 -15.31 6.61
N HIS A 46 4.73 -14.17 7.27
CA HIS A 46 5.82 -14.02 8.22
C HIS A 46 5.37 -13.35 9.54
N PRO A 47 4.36 -13.89 10.24
CA PRO A 47 3.74 -13.21 11.39
C PRO A 47 4.71 -12.94 12.55
N GLU A 48 5.69 -13.82 12.78
CA GLU A 48 6.68 -13.67 13.86
C GLU A 48 7.78 -12.65 13.55
N ALA A 49 8.05 -12.39 12.26
CA ALA A 49 9.09 -11.46 11.81
C ALA A 49 8.53 -10.11 11.35
N PHE A 50 7.21 -10.02 11.13
CA PHE A 50 6.55 -8.80 10.70
C PHE A 50 6.49 -7.79 11.85
N GLY A 51 6.86 -6.54 11.56
CA GLY A 51 6.79 -5.44 12.52
C GLY A 51 6.40 -4.14 11.82
N TRP A 52 5.54 -3.37 12.47
CA TRP A 52 5.13 -2.05 12.00
C TRP A 52 6.14 -0.97 12.40
N GLU A 53 6.41 -0.05 11.49
CA GLU A 53 6.83 1.31 11.84
C GLU A 53 5.57 2.17 12.01
N ALA A 54 4.80 1.91 13.08
CA ALA A 54 3.41 2.35 13.22
C ALA A 54 3.21 3.86 13.00
N GLU A 55 3.97 4.72 13.69
CA GLU A 55 3.88 6.17 13.52
C GLU A 55 4.17 6.62 12.08
N HIS A 56 5.16 5.99 11.44
CA HIS A 56 5.52 6.31 10.06
C HIS A 56 4.43 5.87 9.08
N PHE A 57 3.90 4.66 9.25
CA PHE A 57 2.84 4.11 8.42
C PHE A 57 1.54 4.93 8.57
N ASP A 58 1.10 5.15 9.81
CA ASP A 58 -0.14 5.86 10.12
C ASP A 58 -0.09 7.29 9.57
N ARG A 59 1.07 7.96 9.64
CA ARG A 59 1.26 9.30 9.05
C ARG A 59 1.14 9.30 7.53
N LEU A 60 1.65 8.29 6.83
CA LEU A 60 1.62 8.24 5.37
C LEU A 60 0.25 7.85 4.82
N ILE A 61 -0.46 6.96 5.51
CA ILE A 61 -1.77 6.46 5.06
C ILE A 61 -2.95 7.34 5.51
N GLY A 62 -2.73 8.25 6.46
CA GLY A 62 -3.73 9.23 6.91
C GLY A 62 -4.38 8.91 8.26
N GLY A 63 -3.84 7.94 9.02
CA GLY A 63 -4.28 7.61 10.37
C GLY A 63 -4.07 6.13 10.73
N PRO A 64 -4.38 5.75 11.99
CA PRO A 64 -4.18 4.38 12.48
C PRO A 64 -5.20 3.37 11.95
N ALA A 65 -6.36 3.83 11.46
CA ALA A 65 -7.49 2.97 11.12
C ALA A 65 -7.15 1.85 10.12
N VAL A 66 -6.30 2.13 9.13
CA VAL A 66 -5.88 1.13 8.12
C VAL A 66 -5.00 0.06 8.75
N ARG A 67 -4.03 0.46 9.58
CA ARG A 67 -3.14 -0.47 10.27
C ARG A 67 -3.93 -1.38 11.21
N GLU A 68 -4.82 -0.79 12.01
CA GLU A 68 -5.68 -1.49 12.95
C GLU A 68 -6.63 -2.48 12.23
N ALA A 69 -7.18 -2.09 11.07
CA ALA A 69 -8.00 -2.99 10.26
C ALA A 69 -7.19 -4.18 9.72
N ILE A 70 -5.96 -3.96 9.23
CA ILE A 70 -5.05 -5.05 8.80
C ILE A 70 -4.70 -5.96 9.97
N GLU A 71 -4.39 -5.40 11.14
CA GLU A 71 -4.12 -6.15 12.37
C GLU A 71 -5.32 -7.00 12.79
N GLY A 72 -6.53 -6.45 12.68
CA GLY A 72 -7.80 -7.11 12.92
C GLY A 72 -8.22 -8.14 11.86
N GLY A 73 -7.46 -8.28 10.77
CA GLY A 73 -7.70 -9.27 9.72
C GLY A 73 -8.77 -8.88 8.70
N VAL A 74 -9.12 -7.60 8.60
CA VAL A 74 -10.01 -7.10 7.54
C VAL A 74 -9.31 -7.26 6.18
N PRO A 75 -9.99 -7.82 5.16
CA PRO A 75 -9.44 -7.91 3.81
C PRO A 75 -9.03 -6.55 3.24
N ALA A 76 -7.91 -6.51 2.50
CA ALA A 76 -7.33 -5.26 2.00
C ALA A 76 -8.23 -4.54 0.99
N ASP A 77 -9.00 -5.30 0.19
CA ASP A 77 -10.00 -4.76 -0.73
C ASP A 77 -11.20 -4.14 -0.01
N GLU A 78 -11.64 -4.73 1.10
CA GLU A 78 -12.67 -4.15 1.97
C GLU A 78 -12.20 -2.85 2.61
N ILE A 79 -10.94 -2.78 3.09
CA ILE A 79 -10.36 -1.53 3.61
C ILE A 79 -10.34 -0.47 2.51
N ALA A 80 -9.86 -0.80 1.31
CA ALA A 80 -9.80 0.14 0.20
C ALA A 80 -11.20 0.58 -0.28
N ALA A 81 -12.22 -0.27 -0.15
CA ALA A 81 -13.59 0.05 -0.54
C ALA A 81 -14.20 1.16 0.33
N GLN A 82 -13.73 1.32 1.57
CA GLN A 82 -14.21 2.37 2.50
C GLN A 82 -13.97 3.78 1.95
N TRP A 83 -12.94 3.97 1.12
CA TRP A 83 -12.61 5.28 0.55
C TRP A 83 -13.48 5.66 -0.65
N SER A 84 -14.27 4.74 -1.22
CA SER A 84 -14.97 4.98 -2.49
C SER A 84 -15.87 6.23 -2.46
N ALA A 85 -16.51 6.50 -1.32
CA ALA A 85 -17.35 7.69 -1.15
C ALA A 85 -16.52 8.98 -1.11
N GLU A 86 -15.38 8.97 -0.40
CA GLU A 86 -14.47 10.11 -0.29
C GLU A 86 -13.73 10.36 -1.62
N GLU A 87 -13.31 9.31 -2.31
CA GLU A 87 -12.73 9.36 -3.65
C GLU A 87 -13.70 10.02 -4.64
N ALA A 88 -14.98 9.63 -4.63
CA ALA A 88 -16.00 10.24 -5.47
C ALA A 88 -16.28 11.71 -5.10
N ALA A 89 -16.34 12.03 -3.81
CA ALA A 89 -16.50 13.39 -3.32
C ALA A 89 -15.33 14.28 -3.75
N PHE A 90 -14.10 13.77 -3.62
CA PHE A 90 -12.89 14.47 -4.03
C PHE A 90 -12.81 14.64 -5.55
N ASP A 91 -13.22 13.62 -6.33
CA ASP A 91 -13.32 13.74 -7.79
C ASP A 91 -14.30 14.85 -8.19
N SER A 92 -15.44 14.96 -7.52
CA SER A 92 -16.37 16.06 -7.76
C SER A 92 -15.76 17.42 -7.37
N ALA A 93 -15.16 17.51 -6.18
CA ALA A 93 -14.58 18.74 -5.66
C ALA A 93 -13.42 19.27 -6.52
N ARG A 94 -12.57 18.38 -7.05
CA ARG A 94 -11.40 18.79 -7.84
C ARG A 94 -11.76 19.33 -9.23
N ARG A 95 -12.94 19.00 -9.78
CA ARG A 95 -13.32 19.36 -11.18
C ARG A 95 -13.25 20.86 -11.47
N GLN A 96 -13.65 21.70 -10.52
CA GLN A 96 -13.61 23.16 -10.67
C GLN A 96 -12.19 23.74 -10.70
N HIS A 97 -11.19 22.93 -10.34
CA HIS A 97 -9.79 23.32 -10.25
C HIS A 97 -8.91 22.69 -11.33
N LEU A 98 -9.49 21.91 -12.27
CA LEU A 98 -8.72 21.24 -13.32
C LEU A 98 -8.31 22.22 -14.42
N LEU A 99 -7.01 22.28 -14.70
CA LEU A 99 -6.43 23.04 -15.82
C LEU A 99 -6.26 22.19 -17.09
N TYR A 100 -6.39 20.87 -16.97
CA TYR A 100 -6.25 19.90 -18.04
C TYR A 100 -7.47 18.96 -18.05
N PRO A 101 -7.82 18.36 -19.19
CA PRO A 101 -8.87 17.35 -19.26
C PRO A 101 -8.65 16.24 -18.24
N ALA A 102 -9.75 15.80 -17.63
CA ALA A 102 -9.76 14.66 -16.72
C ALA A 102 -9.56 13.34 -17.47
#